data_AF-A0A7J9W6W8-F1
#
_entry.id   AF-A0A7J9W6W8-F1
#
_cell.length_a   1.000
_cell.length_b   1.000
_cell.length_c   1.000
_cell.angle_alpha   90.00
_cell.angle_beta   90.00
_cell.angle_gamma   90.00
#
_symmetry.space_group_name_H-M   'P 1'
#
loop_
_entity.id
_entity.type
_entity.pdbx_description
1 polymer ?
#
loop_
_entity_poly.entity_id
_entity_poly.type
_entity_poly.pdbx_seq_one_letter_code
_entity_poly.pdbx_strand_id
1 'polypeptide(L)'
;MPAIGSAGSVGRNPALRHRFCPIDVMEGQLDRLLGAATMRTARIGVVPFEAARAVKPPLHGFSIYDDREVCVETLTASLTLSEPSEIGAYLELFAGYAKAAVYGAEARAIIARVLFELSAAAD
;
A
#
# COMPACT_ATOMS: atom_id res chain seq x y z
N MET A 1 6.90 22.14 -34.05
CA MET A 1 6.78 22.58 -32.64
C MET A 1 5.36 22.30 -32.17
N PRO A 2 5.14 21.77 -30.95
CA PRO A 2 4.96 20.32 -30.76
C PRO A 2 3.63 19.87 -30.10
N ALA A 3 3.35 18.57 -30.33
CA ALA A 3 2.71 17.51 -29.54
C ALA A 3 1.77 17.82 -28.35
N ILE A 4 0.62 17.13 -28.33
CA ILE A 4 0.04 16.56 -27.10
C ILE A 4 -0.42 15.13 -27.41
N GLY A 5 0.50 14.19 -27.30
CA GLY A 5 0.19 12.77 -27.22
C GLY A 5 -0.28 12.45 -25.80
N SER A 6 -1.44 11.78 -25.71
CA SER A 6 -1.97 11.19 -24.50
C SER A 6 -1.03 10.09 -24.00
N ALA A 7 -0.16 10.41 -23.05
CA ALA A 7 0.51 9.41 -22.24
C ALA A 7 -0.31 9.21 -20.97
N GLY A 8 -1.08 8.12 -20.94
CA GLY A 8 -1.67 7.61 -19.71
C GLY A 8 -0.56 7.41 -18.68
N SER A 9 -0.62 8.19 -17.60
CA SER A 9 0.20 7.98 -16.41
C SER A 9 -0.19 6.62 -15.83
N VAL A 10 0.51 5.56 -16.25
CA VAL A 10 0.44 4.24 -15.61
C VAL A 10 0.93 4.43 -14.17
N GLY A 11 -0.01 4.26 -13.23
CA GLY A 11 0.15 4.46 -11.81
C GLY A 11 1.42 3.81 -11.27
N ARG A 12 2.36 4.65 -10.83
CA ARG A 12 3.58 4.23 -10.15
C ARG A 12 3.30 4.13 -8.65
N ASN A 13 2.81 3.00 -8.16
CA ASN A 13 2.76 2.74 -6.72
C ASN A 13 4.18 2.37 -6.22
N PRO A 14 4.84 3.21 -5.39
CA PRO A 14 6.21 2.96 -4.93
C PRO A 14 6.31 1.77 -3.96
N ALA A 15 5.25 1.44 -3.21
CA ALA A 15 5.30 0.33 -2.24
C ALA A 15 5.41 -1.04 -2.93
N LEU A 16 4.72 -1.21 -4.07
CA LEU A 16 4.71 -2.49 -4.81
C LEU A 16 5.91 -2.64 -5.76
N ARG A 17 6.69 -1.57 -5.98
CA ARG A 17 7.81 -1.55 -6.93
C ARG A 17 9.17 -1.26 -6.29
N HIS A 18 9.22 -1.06 -4.98
CA HIS A 18 10.49 -0.82 -4.30
C HIS A 18 11.33 -2.10 -4.31
N ARG A 19 12.45 -2.08 -5.04
CA ARG A 19 13.36 -3.22 -5.22
C ARG A 19 14.22 -3.45 -3.97
N PHE A 20 13.60 -3.83 -2.86
CA PHE A 20 14.32 -4.21 -1.64
C PHE A 20 14.89 -5.63 -1.70
N CYS A 21 14.37 -6.48 -2.60
CA CYS A 21 14.81 -7.86 -2.76
C CYS A 21 14.86 -8.27 -4.24
N PRO A 22 15.51 -9.41 -4.56
CA PRO A 22 15.51 -10.00 -5.91
C PRO A 22 14.10 -10.15 -6.49
N ILE A 23 13.99 -10.17 -7.83
CA ILE A 23 12.68 -10.11 -8.50
C ILE A 23 11.82 -11.35 -8.17
N ASP A 24 12.42 -12.54 -8.12
CA ASP A 24 11.76 -13.79 -7.71
C ASP A 24 11.15 -13.70 -6.30
N VAL A 25 11.83 -13.01 -5.38
CA VAL A 25 11.31 -12.76 -4.04
C VAL A 25 10.13 -11.78 -4.08
N MET A 26 10.24 -10.70 -4.85
CA MET A 26 9.15 -9.73 -5.03
C MET A 26 7.90 -10.37 -5.64
N GLU A 27 8.07 -11.24 -6.63
CA GLU A 27 6.98 -12.00 -7.24
C GLU A 27 6.27 -12.88 -6.20
N GLY A 28 7.03 -13.64 -5.40
CA GLY A 28 6.48 -14.46 -4.33
C GLY A 28 5.72 -13.65 -3.26
N GLN A 29 6.14 -12.42 -2.97
CA GLN A 29 5.41 -11.54 -2.05
C GLN A 29 4.08 -11.07 -2.65
N LEU A 30 4.07 -10.67 -3.93
CA LEU A 30 2.86 -10.21 -4.61
C LEU A 30 1.84 -11.34 -4.81
N ASP A 31 2.31 -12.56 -5.10
CA ASP A 31 1.44 -13.74 -5.18
C ASP A 31 0.76 -14.04 -3.83
N ARG A 32 1.51 -13.95 -2.72
CA ARG A 32 0.93 -14.07 -1.37
C ARG A 32 -0.09 -12.98 -1.07
N LEU A 33 0.15 -11.74 -1.51
CA LEU A 33 -0.83 -10.65 -1.36
C LEU A 33 -2.11 -10.92 -2.16
N LEU A 34 -2.00 -11.49 -3.38
CA LEU A 34 -3.17 -11.91 -4.16
C LEU A 34 -3.97 -13.00 -3.44
N GLY A 35 -3.29 -14.00 -2.87
CA GLY A 35 -3.93 -15.04 -2.06
C GLY A 35 -4.65 -14.45 -0.84
N ALA A 36 -3.97 -13.61 -0.07
CA ALA A 36 -4.54 -12.96 1.11
C ALA A 36 -5.73 -12.05 0.77
N ALA A 37 -5.74 -11.39 -0.40
CA ALA A 37 -6.84 -10.57 -0.87
C ALA A 37 -8.13 -11.35 -1.20
N THR A 38 -8.11 -12.69 -1.14
CA THR A 38 -9.29 -13.55 -1.29
C THR A 38 -9.86 -14.04 0.05
N MET A 39 -9.14 -13.84 1.16
CA MET A 39 -9.58 -14.30 2.47
C MET A 39 -10.77 -13.48 2.99
N ARG A 40 -11.70 -14.13 3.70
CA ARG A 40 -12.81 -13.43 4.37
C ARG A 40 -12.40 -12.76 5.69
N THR A 41 -11.26 -13.17 6.26
CA THR A 41 -10.73 -12.67 7.53
C THR A 41 -9.85 -11.44 7.39
N ALA A 42 -9.46 -11.07 6.18
CA ALA A 42 -8.59 -9.93 5.90
C ALA A 42 -9.16 -9.12 4.75
N ARG A 43 -9.07 -7.79 4.86
CA ARG A 43 -9.44 -6.88 3.78
C ARG A 43 -8.20 -6.11 3.36
N ILE A 44 -7.77 -6.33 2.12
CA ILE A 44 -6.62 -5.64 1.54
C ILE A 44 -7.11 -4.46 0.70
N GLY A 45 -6.65 -3.27 1.05
CA GLY A 45 -6.84 -2.04 0.28
C GLY A 45 -5.53 -1.62 -0.39
N VAL A 46 -5.62 -1.16 -1.62
CA VAL A 46 -4.48 -0.58 -2.35
C VAL A 46 -4.81 0.88 -2.61
N VAL A 47 -3.90 1.80 -2.25
CA VAL A 47 -4.07 3.23 -2.56
C VAL A 47 -3.45 3.50 -3.95
N PRO A 48 -4.24 3.86 -4.97
CA PRO A 48 -3.71 4.24 -6.28
C PRO A 48 -2.86 5.51 -6.16
N PHE A 49 -1.89 5.68 -7.05
CA PHE A 49 -0.95 6.81 -6.98
C PHE A 49 -1.63 8.17 -7.15
N GLU A 50 -2.66 8.20 -7.99
CA GLU A 50 -3.51 9.36 -8.26
C GLU A 50 -4.26 9.79 -7.00
N ALA A 51 -4.73 8.81 -6.21
CA ALA A 51 -5.40 9.04 -4.93
C ALA A 51 -4.40 9.34 -3.79
N ALA A 52 -3.18 8.81 -3.87
CA ALA A 52 -2.15 9.00 -2.85
C ALA A 52 -1.75 10.47 -2.68
N ARG A 53 -1.87 11.31 -3.72
CA ARG A 53 -1.62 12.77 -3.62
C ARG A 53 -2.59 13.49 -2.68
N ALA A 54 -3.78 12.94 -2.45
CA ALA A 54 -4.81 13.54 -1.62
C ALA A 54 -4.68 13.15 -0.14
N VAL A 55 -3.84 12.18 0.19
CA VAL A 55 -3.61 11.71 1.57
C VAL A 55 -2.20 12.10 2.00
N LYS A 56 -2.02 12.48 3.27
CA LYS A 56 -0.69 12.74 3.83
C LYS A 56 0.17 11.47 3.66
N PRO A 57 1.40 11.54 3.12
CA PRO A 57 2.23 10.35 2.95
C PRO A 57 2.59 9.73 4.30
N PRO A 58 2.71 8.39 4.39
CA PRO A 58 3.05 7.75 5.65
C PRO A 58 4.54 7.98 5.91
N LEU A 59 4.87 8.50 7.08
CA LEU A 59 6.27 8.67 7.51
C LEU A 59 6.89 7.33 7.94
N HIS A 60 6.05 6.40 8.41
CA HIS A 60 6.42 5.10 8.95
C HIS A 60 5.24 4.12 8.83
N GLY A 61 5.54 2.83 8.91
CA GLY A 61 4.53 1.78 9.05
C GLY A 61 3.91 1.82 10.45
N PHE A 62 2.61 1.59 10.54
CA PHE A 62 1.91 1.49 11.82
C PHE A 62 0.83 0.42 11.77
N SER A 63 0.51 -0.14 12.94
CA SER A 63 -0.58 -1.10 13.15
C SER A 63 -1.47 -0.62 14.28
N ILE A 64 -2.79 -0.75 14.12
CA ILE A 64 -3.78 -0.39 15.14
C ILE A 64 -4.44 -1.68 15.63
N TYR A 65 -4.53 -1.85 16.96
CA TYR A 65 -5.16 -3.00 17.60
C TYR A 65 -6.36 -2.53 18.44
N ASP A 66 -7.55 -3.00 18.07
CA ASP A 66 -8.83 -2.81 18.77
C ASP A 66 -9.14 -1.36 19.20
N ASP A 67 -8.66 -0.36 18.45
CA ASP A 67 -8.76 1.07 18.77
C ASP A 67 -8.22 1.44 20.17
N ARG A 68 -7.28 0.63 20.69
CA ARG A 68 -6.73 0.73 22.04
C ARG A 68 -5.22 0.87 22.07
N GLU A 69 -4.56 0.45 21.00
CA GLU A 69 -3.11 0.47 20.90
C GLU A 69 -2.70 0.74 19.46
N VAL A 70 -1.67 1.57 19.30
CA VAL A 70 -0.99 1.78 18.02
C VAL A 70 0.47 1.42 18.16
N CYS A 71 0.94 0.51 17.32
CA CYS A 71 2.35 0.19 17.20
C CYS A 71 2.94 0.88 15.97
N VAL A 72 3.99 1.64 16.18
CA VAL A 72 4.74 2.35 15.14
C VAL A 72 6.13 1.76 15.05
N GLU A 73 6.47 1.24 13.88
CA GLU A 73 7.80 0.70 13.62
C GLU A 73 8.65 1.76 12.95
N THR A 74 9.75 2.11 13.61
CA THR A 74 10.81 2.97 13.05
C THR A 74 12.05 2.12 12.76
N LEU A 75 13.02 2.69 12.05
CA LEU A 75 14.25 2.00 11.69
C LEU A 75 15.00 1.41 12.90
N THR A 76 14.92 2.06 14.06
CA THR A 76 15.73 1.73 15.24
C THR A 76 14.93 1.27 16.45
N ALA A 77 13.60 1.47 16.44
CA ALA A 77 12.74 1.18 17.58
C ALA A 77 11.29 0.94 17.16
N SER A 78 10.56 0.20 18.00
CA SER A 78 9.10 0.15 17.96
C SER A 78 8.54 1.00 19.10
N LEU A 79 7.55 1.84 18.79
CA LEU A 79 6.82 2.65 19.75
C LEU A 79 5.41 2.07 19.91
N THR A 80 4.98 1.87 21.15
CA THR A 80 3.62 1.45 21.49
C THR A 80 2.90 2.63 22.13
N LEU A 81 1.84 3.10 21.47
CA LEU A 81 1.03 4.24 21.89
C LEU A 81 -0.30 3.74 22.44
N SER A 82 -0.63 4.15 23.66
CA SER A 82 -1.90 3.82 24.34
C SER A 82 -2.70 5.05 24.75
N GLU A 83 -2.18 6.25 24.50
CA GLU A 83 -2.87 7.50 24.85
C GLU A 83 -4.02 7.76 23.87
N PRO A 84 -5.27 7.98 24.33
CA PRO A 84 -6.43 8.14 23.46
C PRO A 84 -6.30 9.22 22.39
N SER A 85 -5.62 10.32 22.69
CA SER A 85 -5.41 11.40 21.71
C SER A 85 -4.46 10.99 20.57
N GLU A 86 -3.44 10.20 20.88
CA GLU A 86 -2.51 9.66 19.89
C GLU A 86 -3.18 8.58 19.04
N ILE A 87 -3.93 7.67 19.68
CA ILE A 87 -4.72 6.64 18.98
C ILE A 87 -5.69 7.31 18.00
N GLY A 88 -6.40 8.35 18.45
CA GLY A 88 -7.34 9.12 17.61
C GLY A 88 -6.69 9.69 16.35
N ALA A 89 -5.48 10.25 16.47
CA ALA A 89 -4.76 10.80 15.33
C ALA A 89 -4.40 9.73 14.28
N TYR A 90 -3.99 8.53 14.71
CA TYR A 90 -3.71 7.42 13.80
C TYR A 90 -4.97 6.81 13.19
N LEU A 91 -6.08 6.77 13.94
CA LEU A 91 -7.38 6.34 13.41
C LEU A 91 -7.87 7.27 12.29
N GLU A 92 -7.76 8.59 12.48
CA GLU A 92 -8.11 9.57 11.46
C GLU A 92 -7.24 9.43 10.21
N LEU A 93 -5.93 9.24 10.39
CA LEU A 93 -5.01 9.01 9.30
C LEU A 93 -5.35 7.72 8.54
N PHE A 94 -5.59 6.63 9.25
CA PHE A 94 -6.00 5.35 8.67
C PHE A 94 -7.31 5.47 7.91
N ALA A 95 -8.31 6.16 8.46
CA ALA A 95 -9.59 6.41 7.78
C ALA A 95 -9.40 7.18 6.46
N GLY A 96 -8.46 8.13 6.44
CA GLY A 96 -8.04 8.83 5.21
C GLY A 96 -7.54 7.88 4.13
N TYR A 97 -6.63 6.96 4.49
CA TYR A 97 -6.14 5.93 3.57
C TYR A 97 -7.23 4.96 3.14
N ALA A 98 -8.05 4.48 4.08
CA ALA A 98 -9.11 3.53 3.80
C ALA A 98 -10.14 4.12 2.82
N LYS A 99 -10.41 5.42 2.89
CA LYS A 99 -11.29 6.12 1.95
C LYS A 99 -10.67 6.26 0.56
N ALA A 100 -9.35 6.43 0.47
CA ALA A 100 -8.63 6.57 -0.79
C ALA A 100 -8.26 5.22 -1.44
N ALA A 101 -8.33 4.13 -0.67
CA ALA A 101 -7.99 2.80 -1.14
C ALA A 101 -9.09 2.18 -1.99
N VAL A 102 -8.67 1.45 -3.03
CA VAL A 102 -9.51 0.53 -3.78
C VAL A 102 -9.40 -0.86 -3.16
N TYR A 103 -10.45 -1.68 -3.30
CA TYR A 103 -10.58 -2.97 -2.63
C TYR A 103 -11.05 -4.06 -3.59
N GLY A 104 -10.93 -5.33 -3.17
CA GLY A 104 -11.50 -6.45 -3.89
C GLY A 104 -10.89 -6.62 -5.29
N ALA A 105 -11.74 -6.70 -6.32
CA ALA A 105 -11.30 -6.97 -7.68
C ALA A 105 -10.34 -5.90 -8.23
N GLU A 106 -10.58 -4.64 -7.91
CA GLU A 106 -9.74 -3.53 -8.39
C GLU A 106 -8.35 -3.55 -7.74
N ALA A 107 -8.29 -3.78 -6.43
CA ALA A 107 -7.03 -3.98 -5.71
C ALA A 107 -6.23 -5.14 -6.29
N ARG A 108 -6.88 -6.30 -6.53
CA ARG A 108 -6.23 -7.46 -7.14
C ARG A 108 -5.73 -7.18 -8.56
N ALA A 109 -6.48 -6.41 -9.36
CA ALA A 109 -6.06 -6.03 -10.69
C ALA A 109 -4.78 -5.16 -10.67
N ILE A 110 -4.68 -4.23 -9.71
CA ILE A 110 -3.46 -3.42 -9.53
C ILE A 110 -2.28 -4.32 -9.12
N ILE A 111 -2.47 -5.23 -8.16
CA ILE A 111 -1.40 -6.14 -7.71
C ILE A 111 -0.93 -7.04 -8.86
N ALA A 112 -1.86 -7.63 -9.60
CA ALA A 112 -1.54 -8.49 -10.75
C ALA A 112 -0.83 -7.72 -11.88
N ARG A 113 -1.20 -6.45 -12.10
CA ARG A 113 -0.53 -5.57 -13.07
C ARG A 113 0.93 -5.33 -12.68
N VAL A 114 1.18 -5.04 -11.40
CA VAL A 114 2.55 -4.82 -10.91
C VAL A 114 3.38 -6.11 -11.00
N LEU A 115 2.78 -7.26 -10.68
CA LEU A 115 3.43 -8.56 -10.84
C LEU A 115 3.88 -8.78 -12.29
N PHE A 116 2.97 -8.60 -13.26
CA PHE A 116 3.30 -8.74 -14.68
C PHE A 116 4.42 -7.80 -15.14
N GLU A 117 4.42 -6.56 -14.66
CA GLU A 117 5.46 -5.58 -15.01
C GLU A 117 6.83 -5.91 -14.38
N LEU A 118 6.86 -6.58 -13.23
CA LEU A 118 8.09 -7.05 -12.60
C LEU A 118 8.68 -8.24 -13.35
N SER A 119 7.86 -9.22 -13.73
CA SER A 119 8.30 -10.37 -14.53
C SER A 119 8.85 -9.92 -15.88
N ALA A 120 8.16 -9.00 -16.55
CA ALA A 120 8.61 -8.46 -17.85
C ALA A 120 9.90 -7.60 -17.77
N ALA A 121 10.33 -7.20 -16.58
CA ALA A 121 11.59 -6.47 -16.37
C ALA A 121 12.74 -7.39 -15.91
N ALA A 122 12.46 -8.67 -15.66
CA ALA A 122 13.45 -9.70 -15.34
C ALA A 122 13.98 -10.41 -16.60
N ASP A 123 13.20 -10.40 -17.68
CA ASP A 123 13.57 -10.85 -19.04
C ASP A 123 14.39 -9.79 -19.80
#